data_AF-A0A953EPC4-F1
#
_entry.id   AF-A0A953EPC4-F1
#
_cell.length_a   1.000
_cell.length_b   1.000
_cell.length_c   1.000
_cell.angle_alpha   90.00
_cell.angle_beta   90.00
_cell.angle_gamma   90.00
#
_symmetry.space_group_name_H-M   'P 1'
#
loop_
_entity.id
_entity.type
_entity.pdbx_description
1 polymer ?
#
loop_
_entity_poly.entity_id
_entity_poly.type
_entity_poly.pdbx_seq_one_letter_code
_entity_poly.pdbx_strand_id
1 'polypeptide(L)' 'MDQFDSGEIELDDWLRRTGLRNQIAGFSRTYVTTDSERVVGFHSLSAFAVLRVDATGRARRQGPRQIPAILLGRLAVDR' A
#
# COMPACT_ATOMS: atom_id res chain seq x y z
N MET A 1 9.70 3.18 -14.98
CA MET A 1 8.32 3.01 -14.46
C MET A 1 7.27 3.04 -15.57
N ASP A 2 7.52 3.73 -16.69
CA ASP A 2 6.51 3.91 -17.74
C ASP A 2 6.05 2.60 -18.41
N GLN A 3 6.84 1.54 -18.30
CA GLN A 3 6.53 0.21 -18.82
C GLN A 3 5.76 -0.70 -17.85
N PHE A 4 5.54 -0.27 -16.59
CA PHE A 4 4.76 -1.06 -15.63
C PHE A 4 3.28 -1.06 -16.02
N ASP A 5 2.68 -2.24 -16.19
CA ASP A 5 1.27 -2.45 -16.49
C ASP A 5 0.75 -3.60 -15.60
N SER A 6 -0.03 -3.23 -14.57
CA SER A 6 -0.70 -4.22 -13.71
C SER A 6 -2.04 -4.71 -14.27
N GLY A 7 -2.51 -4.12 -15.36
CA GLY A 7 -3.87 -4.27 -15.86
C GLY A 7 -4.90 -3.35 -15.22
N GLU A 8 -4.52 -2.59 -14.19
CA GLU A 8 -5.37 -1.63 -13.48
C GLU A 8 -4.77 -0.23 -13.60
N ILE A 9 -5.27 0.55 -14.56
CA ILE A 9 -4.69 1.87 -14.92
C ILE A 9 -4.58 2.82 -13.72
N GLU A 10 -5.52 2.75 -12.77
CA GLU A 10 -5.48 3.57 -11.56
C GLU A 10 -4.26 3.26 -10.68
N LEU A 11 -3.84 1.99 -10.59
CA LEU A 11 -2.66 1.59 -9.81
C LEU A 11 -1.38 2.00 -10.51
N ASP A 12 -1.33 1.84 -11.84
CA ASP A 12 -0.17 2.20 -12.65
C ASP A 12 0.07 3.71 -12.62
N ASP A 13 -0.99 4.50 -12.83
CA ASP A 13 -0.91 5.96 -12.78
C ASP A 13 -0.61 6.47 -11.38
N TRP A 14 -1.17 5.83 -10.35
CA TRP A 14 -0.84 6.18 -8.97
C TRP A 14 0.64 5.95 -8.67
N LEU A 15 1.22 4.83 -9.10
CA LEU A 15 2.66 4.56 -8.92
C LEU A 15 3.51 5.65 -9.59
N ARG A 16 3.20 5.98 -10.85
CA ARG A 16 3.97 6.95 -11.65
C ARG A 16 3.85 8.39 -11.13
N ARG A 17 2.66 8.81 -10.68
CA ARG A 17 2.38 10.22 -10.37
C ARG A 17 2.37 10.55 -8.88
N THR A 18 2.03 9.57 -8.04
CA THR A 18 1.71 9.82 -6.61
C THR A 18 2.62 9.04 -5.67
N GLY A 19 3.08 7.84 -6.04
CA GLY A 19 3.83 6.94 -5.16
C GLY A 19 5.05 7.60 -4.50
N LEU A 20 5.91 8.26 -5.28
CA LEU A 20 7.10 8.95 -4.77
C LEU A 20 6.72 10.20 -3.95
N ARG A 21 5.72 10.97 -4.39
CA ARG A 21 5.25 12.15 -3.66
C ARG A 21 4.73 11.79 -2.28
N ASN A 22 3.94 10.72 -2.17
CA ASN A 22 3.43 10.25 -0.88
C ASN A 22 4.55 9.76 0.04
N GLN A 23 5.60 9.15 -0.51
CA GLN A 23 6.77 8.75 0.26
C GLN A 23 7.53 9.95 0.81
N ILE A 24 7.79 10.96 -0.02
CA ILE A 24 8.47 12.20 0.41
C ILE A 24 7.64 12.93 1.48
N ALA A 25 6.31 12.96 1.30
CA ALA A 25 5.40 13.60 2.26
C ALA A 25 5.15 12.78 3.54
N GLY A 26 5.62 11.52 3.61
CA GLY A 26 5.43 10.65 4.76
C GLY A 26 4.02 10.04 4.89
N PHE A 27 3.18 10.12 3.86
CA PHE A 27 1.83 9.53 3.87
C PHE A 27 1.84 8.00 3.74
N SER A 28 2.75 7.47 2.94
CA SER A 28 2.94 6.03 2.79
C SER A 28 4.35 5.74 2.32
N ARG A 29 4.91 4.60 2.72
CA ARG A 29 6.16 4.11 2.18
C ARG A 29 5.86 3.17 1.01
N THR A 30 6.45 3.44 -0.15
CA THR A 30 6.23 2.66 -1.37
C THR A 30 7.48 1.83 -1.65
N TYR A 31 7.29 0.53 -1.76
CA TYR A 31 8.34 -0.42 -2.09
C TYR A 31 8.09 -0.94 -3.51
N VAL A 32 9.16 -1.07 -4.29
CA VAL A 32 9.12 -1.63 -5.63
C VAL A 32 10.00 -2.88 -5.67
N THR A 33 9.54 -3.89 -6.39
CA THR A 33 10.33 -5.07 -6.75
C THR A 33 10.79 -4.88 -8.18
N THR A 34 12.07 -5.13 -8.43
CA THR A 34 12.66 -4.97 -9.76
C THR A 34 13.24 -6.30 -10.26
N ASP A 35 13.04 -6.57 -11.55
CA ASP A 35 13.85 -7.51 -12.31
C ASP A 35 14.81 -6.70 -13.19
N SER A 36 16.10 -6.76 -12.87
CA SER A 36 17.11 -5.84 -13.41
C SER A 36 16.69 -4.38 -13.21
N GLU A 37 16.44 -3.62 -14.28
CA GLU A 37 15.99 -2.21 -14.22
C GLU A 37 14.47 -2.05 -14.40
N ARG A 38 13.72 -3.15 -14.64
CA ARG A 38 12.27 -3.11 -14.81
C ARG A 38 11.58 -3.29 -13.46
N VAL A 39 10.62 -2.43 -13.16
CA VAL A 39 9.72 -2.63 -12.01
C VAL A 39 8.74 -3.74 -12.38
N VAL A 40 8.70 -4.82 -11.59
CA VAL A 40 7.82 -5.97 -11.79
C VAL A 40 6.73 -6.09 -10.71
N GLY A 41 6.75 -5.19 -9.72
CA GLY A 41 5.70 -5.11 -8.71
C GLY A 41 5.93 -3.96 -7.76
N PHE A 42 4.88 -3.53 -7.07
CA PHE A 42 4.98 -2.55 -6.00
C PHE A 42 3.93 -2.76 -4.92
N HIS A 43 4.20 -2.25 -3.73
CA HIS A 43 3.19 -2.09 -2.70
C HIS A 43 3.44 -0.83 -1.86
N SER A 44 2.38 -0.29 -1.27
CA SER A 44 2.48 0.86 -0.34
C SER A 44 1.93 0.51 1.03
N LEU A 45 2.68 0.91 2.06
CA LEU A 45 2.35 0.71 3.46
C LEU A 45 2.20 2.05 4.17
N SER A 46 1.21 2.18 5.06
CA SER A 46 1.07 3.34 5.94
C SER A 46 0.64 2.93 7.34
N ALA A 47 0.92 3.79 8.32
CA ALA A 47 0.40 3.63 9.66
C ALA A 47 -1.13 3.73 9.64
N PHE A 48 -1.82 2.84 10.35
CA PHE A 48 -3.26 2.81 10.40
C PHE A 48 -3.78 2.41 11.78
N ALA A 49 -5.04 2.75 12.06
CA ALA A 49 -5.74 2.32 13.27
C ALA A 49 -7.14 1.84 12.89
N VAL A 50 -7.45 0.60 13.26
CA VAL A 50 -8.79 0.03 13.07
C VAL A 50 -9.59 0.30 14.35
N LEU A 51 -10.80 0.86 14.24
CA LEU A 51 -11.66 0.96 15.40
C LEU A 51 -12.10 -0.43 15.84
N ARG A 52 -12.12 -0.69 17.15
CA ARG A 52 -12.52 -2.00 17.68
C ARG A 52 -13.90 -2.46 17.19
N VAL A 53 -14.80 -1.51 16.92
CA VAL A 53 -16.15 -1.78 16.41
C VAL A 53 -16.17 -2.34 14.99
N ASP A 54 -15.15 -2.02 14.19
CA ASP A 54 -15.00 -2.45 12.80
C ASP A 54 -14.14 -3.72 12.67
N ALA A 55 -13.46 -4.12 13.75
CA ALA A 55 -12.63 -5.31 13.79
C ALA A 55 -13.44 -6.61 13.93
N THR A 56 -12.80 -7.75 13.68
CA THR A 56 -13.39 -9.08 13.85
C THR A 56 -12.56 -9.94 14.82
N GLY A 57 -13.10 -11.11 15.21
CA GLY A 57 -12.36 -12.11 15.98
C GLY A 57 -11.81 -11.63 17.32
N ARG A 58 -10.58 -12.05 17.64
CA ARG A 58 -9.91 -11.70 18.90
C ARG A 58 -9.67 -10.20 19.04
N ALA A 59 -9.36 -9.52 17.93
CA ALA A 59 -9.10 -8.09 17.90
C ALA A 59 -10.32 -7.28 18.38
N ARG A 60 -11.54 -7.65 17.97
CA ARG A 60 -12.78 -7.05 18.49
C ARG A 60 -13.03 -7.33 19.98
N ARG A 61 -12.75 -8.56 20.43
CA ARG A 61 -13.06 -8.99 21.81
C ARG A 61 -12.07 -8.49 22.86
N GLN A 62 -10.80 -8.35 22.50
CA GLN A 62 -9.70 -8.10 23.45
C GLN A 62 -8.85 -6.88 23.09
N GLY A 63 -9.03 -6.31 21.89
CA GLY A 63 -8.24 -5.17 21.43
C GLY A 63 -8.60 -3.86 22.13
N PRO A 64 -7.67 -2.88 22.14
CA PRO A 64 -7.94 -1.51 22.57
C PRO A 64 -8.99 -0.84 21.67
N ARG A 65 -9.50 0.34 22.07
CA ARG A 65 -10.49 1.10 21.28
C ARG A 65 -10.03 1.38 19.85
N GLN A 66 -8.75 1.71 19.69
CA GLN A 66 -8.06 1.86 18.41
C GLN A 66 -6.96 0.81 18.33
N ILE A 67 -7.09 -0.12 17.39
CA ILE A 67 -6.18 -1.25 17.21
C ILE A 67 -5.09 -0.81 16.23
N PRO A 68 -3.81 -0.78 16.63
CA PRO A 68 -2.71 -0.43 15.74
C PRO A 68 -2.62 -1.42 14.57
N ALA A 69 -2.45 -0.90 13.37
CA ALA A 69 -2.35 -1.68 12.14
C ALA A 69 -1.37 -1.03 11.15
N ILE A 70 -0.95 -1.81 10.16
CA ILE A 70 -0.31 -1.30 8.94
C ILE A 70 -1.32 -1.48 7.82
N LEU A 71 -1.66 -0.40 7.11
CA LEU A 71 -2.51 -0.48 5.94
C LEU A 71 -1.66 -0.87 4.73
N LEU A 72 -2.00 -2.00 4.10
CA LEU A 72 -1.60 -2.29 2.73
C LEU A 72 -2.48 -1.45 1.80
N GLY A 73 -2.00 -0.26 1.44
CA GLY A 73 -2.81 0.72 0.71
C GLY A 73 -3.01 0.35 -0.75
N ARG A 74 -1.93 -0.09 -1.40
CA ARG A 74 -1.91 -0.51 -2.80
C ARG A 74 -0.93 -1.67 -2.97
N LEU A 75 -1.27 -2.59 -3.85
CA LEU A 75 -0.46 -3.73 -4.25
C LEU A 75 -0.74 -4.03 -5.72
N ALA A 76 0.32 -4.15 -6.51
CA ALA A 76 0.20 -4.55 -7.91
C ALA A 76 1.45 -5.31 -8.36
N VAL A 77 1.27 -6.19 -9.34
CA VAL A 77 2.33 -6.95 -10.01
C VAL A 77 2.19 -6.69 -11.50
N ASP A 78 3.31 -6.55 -12.18
CA ASP A 78 3.40 -6.33 -13.62
C ASP A 78 2.99 -7.60 -14.39
N ARG A 79 2.48 -7.44 -15.62
CA ARG A 79 2.08 -8.56 -16.49
C ARG A 79 3.25 -9.26 -17.19
#